data_AF-A0A352V211-F1
#
_entry.id   AF-A0A352V211-F1
#
_cell.length_a   1.000
_cell.length_b   1.000
_cell.length_c   1.000
_cell.angle_alpha   90.00
_cell.angle_beta   90.00
_cell.angle_gamma   90.00
#
_symmetry.space_group_name_H-M   'P 1'
#
loop_
_entity.id
_entity.type
_entity.pdbx_description
1 polymer ?
#
loop_
_entity_poly.entity_id
_entity_poly.type
_entity_poly.pdbx_seq_one_letter_code
_entity_poly.pdbx_strand_id
1 'polypeptide(L)'
;MDGRQGTARCCGPDGHPSLNSPIRVIDRLVADIKPNGQKAPPGFVWRGIALKRIGKDMAPISNAPSIVWQGTNGNDRKTGTARSEMFLGFFGNDTINGGGGNDVIDGSHGNDVVNGGAGIDTLSIMGSDRLTGGPGNDIFVAVGVPFNLRLPSNSSVITDFRAAGPQSDILQLANFGVRWADRDKDMNDGFSITQKGKNVLVQVEDSAGNLYKITLNNIKVGALNMNNVQLISSPFAAAAAETGEIIYGTENADSLNGTKLGELIMSYEGNDTLRGLGGDDSLNGQSGADMMYGGRGNDRIYVSGTDRAWGGEGSDTFVFTSRAAYPAIADGGRAIVQDYKPADGVIEFIGFDVEFADRDRGLDDGMAFVQKGADTLIRVVDEDGAVMELLLKNTRSADLTADDFAFFY
;
A
#
# COMPACT_ATOMS: atom_id res chain seq x y z
N MET A 1 -30.89 -63.13 -25.76
CA MET A 1 -30.94 -62.35 -24.52
C MET A 1 -29.66 -62.62 -23.76
N ASP A 2 -29.07 -61.53 -23.30
CA ASP A 2 -28.03 -61.36 -22.28
C ASP A 2 -26.58 -61.84 -22.48
N GLY A 3 -25.68 -60.85 -22.38
CA GLY A 3 -24.25 -60.97 -22.07
C GLY A 3 -24.03 -60.70 -20.57
N ARG A 4 -22.84 -60.72 -19.98
CA ARG A 4 -21.47 -60.67 -20.50
C ARG A 4 -20.53 -61.41 -19.53
N GLN A 5 -19.44 -61.94 -20.10
CA GLN A 5 -18.19 -62.39 -19.49
C GLN A 5 -17.48 -61.20 -18.78
N GLY A 6 -16.59 -61.31 -17.78
CA GLY A 6 -15.61 -62.32 -17.34
C GLY A 6 -14.30 -61.55 -17.03
N THR A 7 -13.88 -61.40 -15.76
CA THR A 7 -12.68 -62.00 -15.09
C THR A 7 -11.33 -61.83 -15.85
N ALA A 8 -10.14 -61.57 -15.29
CA ALA A 8 -9.57 -61.72 -13.93
C ALA A 8 -8.10 -61.16 -13.83
N ARG A 9 -7.63 -60.91 -12.58
CA ARG A 9 -6.27 -61.16 -11.96
C ARG A 9 -5.03 -60.34 -12.42
N CYS A 10 -3.98 -60.05 -11.62
CA CYS A 10 -3.59 -60.25 -10.21
C CYS A 10 -2.31 -59.41 -9.88
N CYS A 11 -2.08 -59.14 -8.59
CA CYS A 11 -0.97 -58.36 -7.99
C CYS A 11 0.37 -59.11 -7.82
N GLY A 12 1.45 -58.37 -7.54
CA GLY A 12 2.68 -58.80 -6.84
C GLY A 12 3.07 -57.79 -5.72
N PRO A 13 3.84 -58.19 -4.68
CA PRO A 13 3.90 -57.49 -3.39
C PRO A 13 5.23 -56.75 -3.09
N ASP A 14 5.16 -55.84 -2.10
CA ASP A 14 6.23 -55.27 -1.25
C ASP A 14 6.96 -53.98 -1.71
N GLY A 15 6.52 -52.85 -1.13
CA GLY A 15 7.29 -51.58 -1.03
C GLY A 15 6.46 -50.28 -1.11
N HIS A 16 5.62 -49.97 -0.12
CA HIS A 16 4.89 -48.69 0.03
C HIS A 16 5.81 -47.44 0.25
N PRO A 17 5.32 -46.18 0.14
CA PRO A 17 3.92 -45.74 -0.06
C PRO A 17 3.66 -44.72 -1.19
N SER A 18 2.61 -45.04 -1.95
CA SER A 18 1.50 -44.20 -2.45
C SER A 18 1.69 -42.69 -2.68
N LEU A 19 1.90 -42.33 -3.94
CA LEU A 19 1.21 -41.19 -4.56
C LEU A 19 -0.26 -41.56 -4.76
N ASN A 20 -1.15 -41.09 -3.88
CA ASN A 20 -2.59 -41.12 -4.11
C ASN A 20 -3.12 -39.69 -4.16
N SER A 21 -3.38 -39.20 -5.37
CA SER A 21 -4.48 -38.26 -5.63
C SER A 21 -5.82 -39.00 -5.33
N PRO A 22 -6.95 -38.33 -5.01
CA PRO A 22 -7.65 -37.56 -6.04
C PRO A 22 -8.48 -36.34 -5.58
N ILE A 23 -8.50 -35.37 -6.48
CA ILE A 23 -9.60 -34.44 -6.75
C ILE A 23 -10.93 -35.21 -6.92
N ARG A 24 -11.97 -34.81 -6.17
CA ARG A 24 -13.43 -34.83 -6.45
C ARG A 24 -14.11 -34.25 -5.21
N VAL A 25 -14.87 -33.15 -5.28
CA VAL A 25 -16.31 -33.04 -5.62
C VAL A 25 -16.55 -31.58 -6.10
N ILE A 26 -16.83 -31.29 -7.38
CA ILE A 26 -18.12 -31.18 -8.11
C ILE A 26 -19.17 -30.20 -7.54
N ASP A 27 -19.36 -29.09 -8.28
CA ASP A 27 -20.58 -28.32 -8.63
C ASP A 27 -21.69 -28.03 -7.62
N ARG A 28 -21.99 -26.72 -7.44
CA ARG A 28 -23.23 -26.04 -7.89
C ARG A 28 -23.43 -24.71 -7.14
N LEU A 29 -23.40 -23.58 -7.86
CA LEU A 29 -24.56 -22.74 -8.21
C LEU A 29 -24.05 -21.35 -8.67
N VAL A 30 -23.88 -21.18 -9.98
CA VAL A 30 -24.03 -19.85 -10.61
C VAL A 30 -25.51 -19.72 -10.89
N ALA A 31 -26.18 -18.80 -10.18
CA ALA A 31 -27.53 -18.37 -10.50
C ALA A 31 -27.47 -16.89 -10.90
N ASP A 32 -28.02 -16.62 -12.08
CA ASP A 32 -28.12 -15.33 -12.73
C ASP A 32 -28.70 -14.23 -11.82
N ILE A 33 -28.04 -13.06 -11.78
CA ILE A 33 -28.73 -11.79 -11.51
C ILE A 33 -28.50 -10.89 -12.72
N LYS A 34 -29.53 -10.80 -13.56
CA LYS A 34 -29.70 -9.73 -14.54
C LYS A 34 -30.45 -8.58 -13.85
N PRO A 35 -29.99 -7.33 -13.95
CA PRO A 35 -30.86 -6.18 -13.72
C PRO A 35 -31.78 -6.03 -14.95
N ASN A 36 -33.10 -6.11 -14.73
CA ASN A 36 -34.15 -5.57 -15.59
C ASN A 36 -34.18 -5.97 -17.09
N GLY A 37 -34.60 -7.21 -17.37
CA GLY A 37 -35.64 -7.51 -18.38
C GLY A 37 -35.51 -7.10 -19.86
N GLN A 38 -34.43 -6.47 -20.34
CA GLN A 38 -34.28 -6.12 -21.76
C GLN A 38 -33.42 -7.13 -22.53
N LYS A 39 -33.89 -7.56 -23.71
CA LYS A 39 -33.11 -8.39 -24.65
C LYS A 39 -32.04 -7.51 -25.30
N ALA A 40 -30.78 -7.94 -25.27
CA ALA A 40 -29.72 -7.35 -26.08
C ALA A 40 -30.03 -7.52 -27.58
N PRO A 41 -29.74 -6.53 -28.45
CA PRO A 41 -29.95 -6.64 -29.89
C PRO A 41 -29.05 -7.73 -30.52
N PRO A 42 -29.44 -8.30 -31.67
CA PRO A 42 -28.64 -9.31 -32.37
C PRO A 42 -27.31 -8.72 -32.84
N GLY A 43 -26.19 -9.23 -32.33
CA GLY A 43 -24.83 -8.85 -32.75
C GLY A 43 -23.87 -8.39 -31.64
N PHE A 44 -24.32 -8.31 -30.38
CA PHE A 44 -23.45 -7.95 -29.25
C PHE A 44 -22.70 -9.17 -28.70
N VAL A 45 -21.36 -9.13 -28.72
CA VAL A 45 -20.48 -10.14 -28.09
C VAL A 45 -19.85 -9.52 -26.84
N TRP A 46 -20.13 -10.07 -25.67
CA TRP A 46 -19.35 -9.79 -24.46
C TRP A 46 -17.98 -10.44 -24.62
N ARG A 47 -16.96 -9.67 -25.01
CA ARG A 47 -15.56 -10.13 -24.94
C ARG A 47 -15.01 -9.79 -23.56
N GLY A 48 -15.13 -10.75 -22.64
CA GLY A 48 -14.33 -10.75 -21.43
C GLY A 48 -12.86 -10.85 -21.82
N ILE A 49 -12.05 -9.90 -21.34
CA ILE A 49 -10.60 -10.00 -21.40
C ILE A 49 -10.23 -11.11 -20.42
N ALA A 50 -9.95 -12.30 -20.95
CA ALA A 50 -9.24 -13.33 -20.23
C ALA A 50 -7.80 -12.86 -20.02
N LEU A 51 -7.41 -12.64 -18.77
CA LEU A 51 -6.01 -12.46 -18.39
C LEU A 51 -5.24 -13.72 -18.79
N LYS A 52 -4.51 -13.61 -19.90
CA LYS A 52 -3.57 -14.63 -20.34
C LYS A 52 -2.43 -14.62 -19.32
N ARG A 53 -2.26 -15.71 -18.56
CA ARG A 53 -1.06 -15.98 -17.76
C ARG A 53 0.18 -15.62 -18.58
N ILE A 54 0.85 -14.53 -18.21
CA ILE A 54 2.18 -14.20 -18.71
C ILE A 54 3.17 -14.93 -17.80
N GLY A 55 3.91 -15.88 -18.37
CA GLY A 55 5.17 -16.41 -17.80
C GLY A 55 5.03 -17.38 -16.62
N LYS A 56 5.72 -18.53 -16.72
CA LYS A 56 5.83 -19.54 -15.66
C LYS A 56 7.19 -19.47 -14.93
N ASP A 57 7.89 -18.33 -15.06
CA ASP A 57 9.29 -18.18 -14.64
C ASP A 57 9.50 -17.07 -13.59
N MET A 58 8.46 -16.63 -12.88
CA MET A 58 8.65 -15.87 -11.65
C MET A 58 8.34 -16.78 -10.47
N ALA A 59 9.40 -17.19 -9.77
CA ALA A 59 9.26 -17.78 -8.46
C ALA A 59 8.46 -16.81 -7.56
N PRO A 60 7.57 -17.31 -6.68
CA PRO A 60 6.92 -16.45 -5.70
C PRO A 60 8.01 -15.73 -4.88
N ILE A 61 8.00 -14.40 -4.90
CA ILE A 61 8.91 -13.59 -4.08
C ILE A 61 8.33 -13.64 -2.67
N SER A 62 8.95 -14.44 -1.81
CA SER A 62 8.43 -14.80 -0.49
C SER A 62 8.67 -13.75 0.60
N ASN A 63 8.70 -12.45 0.28
CA ASN A 63 8.93 -11.37 1.26
C ASN A 63 8.16 -10.11 0.83
N ALA A 64 6.91 -9.97 1.25
CA ALA A 64 6.26 -8.67 1.32
C ALA A 64 6.97 -7.81 2.40
N PRO A 65 7.09 -6.49 2.22
CA PRO A 65 7.76 -5.63 3.20
C PRO A 65 7.01 -5.69 4.54
N SER A 66 7.71 -6.10 5.59
CA SER A 66 7.22 -6.09 6.98
C SER A 66 7.61 -4.79 7.72
N ILE A 67 8.23 -3.86 7.02
CA ILE A 67 8.77 -2.61 7.58
C ILE A 67 8.21 -1.45 6.76
N VAL A 68 7.40 -0.60 7.42
CA VAL A 68 6.82 0.61 6.85
C VAL A 68 7.44 1.80 7.57
N TRP A 69 8.02 2.74 6.84
CA TRP A 69 8.40 4.06 7.31
C TRP A 69 7.43 5.11 6.76
N GLN A 70 7.01 6.00 7.65
CA GLN A 70 6.17 7.14 7.33
C GLN A 70 6.92 8.43 7.71
N GLY A 71 6.92 9.38 6.78
CA GLY A 71 7.37 10.76 6.96
C GLY A 71 6.33 11.60 7.68
N THR A 72 6.53 12.91 7.61
CA THR A 72 5.72 13.94 8.27
C THR A 72 5.16 14.89 7.20
N ASN A 73 4.67 16.07 7.59
CA ASN A 73 4.34 17.14 6.64
C ASN A 73 5.54 18.08 6.37
N GLY A 74 6.69 17.80 6.98
CA GLY A 74 7.92 18.56 6.85
C GLY A 74 8.86 17.95 5.81
N ASN A 75 10.02 18.58 5.60
CA ASN A 75 11.05 17.98 4.75
C ASN A 75 11.77 16.86 5.52
N ASP A 76 11.47 15.61 5.21
CA ASP A 76 12.03 14.46 5.90
C ASP A 76 13.30 13.93 5.25
N ARG A 77 14.10 13.21 6.04
CA ARG A 77 15.27 12.49 5.54
C ARG A 77 15.30 11.07 6.07
N LYS A 78 15.13 10.10 5.17
CA LYS A 78 15.16 8.68 5.52
C LYS A 78 16.23 7.93 4.74
N THR A 79 16.92 7.03 5.44
CA THR A 79 17.72 5.98 4.83
C THR A 79 17.25 4.64 5.37
N GLY A 80 16.87 3.75 4.47
CA GLY A 80 16.45 2.38 4.75
C GLY A 80 17.63 1.44 4.96
N THR A 81 17.33 0.15 4.93
CA THR A 81 18.26 -0.93 5.25
C THR A 81 18.64 -1.73 3.99
N ALA A 82 18.87 -3.03 4.12
CA ALA A 82 19.13 -3.95 3.02
C ALA A 82 17.95 -4.91 2.79
N ARG A 83 16.78 -4.59 3.35
CA ARG A 83 15.55 -5.38 3.30
C ARG A 83 14.54 -4.64 2.43
N SER A 84 13.57 -5.38 1.88
CA SER A 84 12.38 -4.77 1.28
C SER A 84 11.57 -3.98 2.30
N GLU A 85 11.43 -2.69 2.06
CA GLU A 85 10.76 -1.72 2.92
C GLU A 85 9.71 -0.92 2.15
N MET A 86 8.75 -0.34 2.88
CA MET A 86 7.83 0.66 2.34
C MET A 86 8.15 2.02 2.94
N PHE A 87 8.21 3.06 2.12
CA PHE A 87 8.43 4.45 2.51
C PHE A 87 7.29 5.31 2.01
N LEU A 88 6.76 6.15 2.89
CA LEU A 88 5.68 7.09 2.60
C LEU A 88 6.15 8.49 3.04
N GLY A 89 6.50 9.36 2.09
CA GLY A 89 7.04 10.70 2.35
C GLY A 89 6.01 11.70 2.89
N PHE A 90 4.76 11.57 2.44
CA PHE A 90 3.65 12.49 2.70
C PHE A 90 3.82 13.90 2.12
N PHE A 91 3.92 14.95 2.93
CA PHE A 91 4.07 16.31 2.43
C PHE A 91 5.47 16.81 2.76
N GLY A 92 6.08 17.61 1.89
CA GLY A 92 7.37 18.21 2.20
C GLY A 92 8.25 18.25 0.97
N ASN A 93 9.56 18.34 1.15
CA ASN A 93 10.53 18.05 0.10
C ASN A 93 11.49 17.03 0.70
N ASP A 94 11.15 15.77 0.51
CA ASP A 94 11.77 14.68 1.24
C ASP A 94 13.06 14.21 0.59
N THR A 95 13.91 13.58 1.37
CA THR A 95 15.11 12.88 0.90
C THR A 95 15.05 11.44 1.37
N ILE A 96 14.61 10.54 0.50
CA ILE A 96 14.40 9.11 0.81
C ILE A 96 15.43 8.27 0.06
N ASN A 97 16.12 7.39 0.77
CA ASN A 97 17.02 6.39 0.20
C ASN A 97 16.61 5.00 0.70
N GLY A 98 16.06 4.14 -0.16
CA GLY A 98 15.57 2.80 0.20
C GLY A 98 16.69 1.88 0.68
N GLY A 99 17.86 2.00 0.07
CA GLY A 99 19.07 1.27 0.48
C GLY A 99 19.28 0.04 -0.38
N GLY A 100 18.94 -1.13 0.10
CA GLY A 100 18.87 -2.33 -0.72
C GLY A 100 17.69 -3.19 -0.35
N GLY A 101 17.32 -4.13 -1.22
CA GLY A 101 16.02 -4.79 -1.14
C GLY A 101 15.15 -4.32 -2.29
N ASN A 102 13.94 -4.89 -2.40
CA ASN A 102 12.96 -4.42 -3.36
C ASN A 102 11.99 -3.50 -2.60
N ASP A 103 12.14 -2.19 -2.75
CA ASP A 103 11.44 -1.20 -1.94
C ASP A 103 10.21 -0.63 -2.65
N VAL A 104 9.24 -0.16 -1.87
CA VAL A 104 8.11 0.66 -2.33
C VAL A 104 8.25 2.03 -1.72
N ILE A 105 8.53 3.05 -2.52
CA ILE A 105 8.70 4.42 -2.06
C ILE A 105 7.62 5.28 -2.71
N ASP A 106 6.74 5.85 -1.89
CA ASP A 106 5.83 6.93 -2.27
C ASP A 106 6.37 8.24 -1.71
N GLY A 107 6.87 9.14 -2.57
CA GLY A 107 7.29 10.49 -2.16
C GLY A 107 6.10 11.41 -1.85
N SER A 108 4.91 11.07 -2.35
CA SER A 108 3.68 11.84 -2.17
C SER A 108 3.87 13.31 -2.62
N HIS A 109 3.38 14.28 -1.86
CA HIS A 109 3.37 15.70 -2.24
C HIS A 109 4.71 16.36 -1.92
N GLY A 110 5.37 16.92 -2.93
CA GLY A 110 6.63 17.59 -2.65
C GLY A 110 7.47 17.91 -3.86
N ASN A 111 8.71 18.31 -3.59
CA ASN A 111 9.79 18.20 -4.57
C ASN A 111 10.85 17.28 -4.00
N ASP A 112 10.62 15.98 -4.15
CA ASP A 112 11.36 14.98 -3.39
C ASP A 112 12.64 14.55 -4.10
N VAL A 113 13.60 14.07 -3.32
CA VAL A 113 14.81 13.41 -3.79
C VAL A 113 14.75 11.96 -3.33
N VAL A 114 14.39 11.07 -4.26
CA VAL A 114 14.19 9.65 -3.97
C VAL A 114 15.26 8.81 -4.67
N ASN A 115 15.87 7.89 -3.92
CA ASN A 115 16.77 6.85 -4.42
C ASN A 115 16.25 5.48 -3.96
N GLY A 116 15.88 4.60 -4.90
CA GLY A 116 15.48 3.22 -4.61
C GLY A 116 16.63 2.46 -3.97
N GLY A 117 17.74 2.37 -4.71
CA GLY A 117 18.95 1.74 -4.22
C GLY A 117 19.22 0.45 -4.97
N ALA A 118 19.59 -0.62 -4.28
CA ALA A 118 19.92 -1.90 -4.90
C ALA A 118 18.76 -2.90 -4.77
N GLY A 119 18.25 -3.38 -5.89
CA GLY A 119 17.10 -4.28 -5.93
C GLY A 119 16.06 -3.74 -6.90
N ILE A 120 14.90 -4.38 -6.98
CA ILE A 120 13.82 -3.99 -7.88
C ILE A 120 12.89 -3.05 -7.12
N ASP A 121 13.03 -1.76 -7.36
CA ASP A 121 12.33 -0.74 -6.58
C ASP A 121 11.14 -0.14 -7.32
N THR A 122 10.16 0.33 -6.54
CA THR A 122 8.96 1.01 -7.03
C THR A 122 8.88 2.40 -6.45
N LEU A 123 8.95 3.41 -7.30
CA LEU A 123 9.02 4.81 -6.90
C LEU A 123 7.80 5.55 -7.45
N SER A 124 6.82 5.80 -6.59
CA SER A 124 5.62 6.60 -6.84
C SER A 124 5.81 8.03 -6.36
N ILE A 125 5.35 9.01 -7.11
CA ILE A 125 5.54 10.43 -6.80
C ILE A 125 4.42 11.34 -7.28
N MET A 126 4.19 12.42 -6.54
CA MET A 126 3.30 13.52 -6.90
C MET A 126 3.99 14.88 -6.70
N GLY A 127 4.64 15.41 -7.73
CA GLY A 127 5.29 16.70 -7.58
C GLY A 127 6.33 17.00 -8.64
N SER A 128 7.35 17.79 -8.27
CA SER A 128 8.52 18.02 -9.14
C SER A 128 9.77 17.40 -8.52
N ASP A 129 9.91 16.10 -8.76
CA ASP A 129 10.81 15.25 -7.99
C ASP A 129 12.08 14.87 -8.76
N ARG A 130 13.07 14.36 -8.04
CA ARG A 130 14.30 13.83 -8.59
C ARG A 130 14.46 12.37 -8.15
N LEU A 131 14.30 11.46 -9.10
CA LEU A 131 14.29 10.02 -8.84
C LEU A 131 15.54 9.32 -9.35
N THR A 132 16.01 8.35 -8.60
CA THR A 132 17.09 7.43 -8.96
C THR A 132 16.62 6.02 -8.62
N GLY A 133 16.59 5.11 -9.59
CA GLY A 133 16.20 3.72 -9.35
C GLY A 133 17.34 2.94 -8.69
N GLY A 134 18.55 3.07 -9.26
CA GLY A 134 19.72 2.31 -8.87
C GLY A 134 19.81 0.96 -9.59
N PRO A 135 20.62 0.01 -9.08
CA PRO A 135 20.76 -1.30 -9.71
C PRO A 135 19.53 -2.21 -9.51
N GLY A 136 18.72 -2.40 -10.55
CA GLY A 136 17.61 -3.35 -10.55
C GLY A 136 16.82 -3.39 -11.84
N ASN A 137 15.52 -3.63 -11.78
CA ASN A 137 14.59 -3.45 -12.89
C ASN A 137 13.49 -2.53 -12.37
N ASP A 138 13.75 -1.24 -12.31
CA ASP A 138 12.99 -0.36 -11.43
C ASP A 138 11.73 0.14 -12.11
N ILE A 139 10.74 0.49 -11.30
CA ILE A 139 9.43 0.97 -11.74
C ILE A 139 9.22 2.37 -11.19
N PHE A 140 9.16 3.35 -12.09
CA PHE A 140 8.82 4.72 -11.77
C PHE A 140 7.35 4.95 -12.11
N VAL A 141 6.56 5.44 -11.16
CA VAL A 141 5.11 5.63 -11.32
C VAL A 141 4.79 7.11 -11.23
N ALA A 142 4.21 7.65 -12.30
CA ALA A 142 3.52 8.93 -12.26
C ALA A 142 2.01 8.68 -12.28
N VAL A 143 1.29 9.27 -11.33
CA VAL A 143 -0.15 9.09 -11.18
C VAL A 143 -0.88 10.36 -11.60
N GLY A 144 -1.77 10.22 -12.58
CA GLY A 144 -2.74 11.26 -12.94
C GLY A 144 -3.83 11.34 -11.87
N VAL A 145 -4.14 12.56 -11.44
CA VAL A 145 -5.21 12.79 -10.47
C VAL A 145 -6.55 12.82 -11.21
N PRO A 146 -7.55 12.00 -10.83
CA PRO A 146 -8.86 12.00 -11.47
C PRO A 146 -9.72 13.22 -11.05
N PHE A 147 -9.18 14.17 -10.28
CA PHE A 147 -9.92 15.24 -9.61
C PHE A 147 -9.54 16.63 -10.11
N ASN A 148 -10.41 17.62 -9.87
CA ASN A 148 -10.19 19.05 -10.16
C ASN A 148 -9.09 19.71 -9.30
N LEU A 149 -8.15 18.94 -8.76
CA LEU A 149 -6.98 19.44 -8.07
C LEU A 149 -6.02 19.97 -9.13
N ARG A 150 -6.03 21.28 -9.34
CA ARG A 150 -5.13 21.92 -10.30
C ARG A 150 -3.74 22.02 -9.68
N LEU A 151 -2.99 20.93 -9.75
CA LEU A 151 -1.59 20.93 -9.34
C LEU A 151 -0.82 21.91 -10.24
N PRO A 152 0.15 22.68 -9.72
CA PRO A 152 1.09 23.39 -10.57
C PRO A 152 1.77 22.39 -11.51
N SER A 153 2.33 22.86 -12.62
CA SER A 153 2.98 21.97 -13.60
C SER A 153 4.02 21.07 -12.92
N ASN A 154 3.76 19.77 -12.86
CA ASN A 154 4.62 18.79 -12.19
C ASN A 154 5.75 18.41 -13.14
N SER A 155 7.00 18.57 -12.71
CA SER A 155 8.18 18.32 -13.53
C SER A 155 9.21 17.46 -12.81
N SER A 156 9.07 16.14 -12.95
CA SER A 156 9.99 15.19 -12.32
C SER A 156 11.10 14.74 -13.26
N VAL A 157 12.24 14.37 -12.68
CA VAL A 157 13.46 13.97 -13.39
C VAL A 157 13.89 12.60 -12.90
N ILE A 158 13.92 11.62 -13.80
CA ILE A 158 14.50 10.30 -13.54
C ILE A 158 15.95 10.31 -14.03
N THR A 159 16.87 9.99 -13.13
CA THR A 159 18.29 10.32 -13.31
C THR A 159 19.12 9.22 -13.97
N ASP A 160 18.68 7.97 -13.88
CA ASP A 160 19.44 6.78 -14.26
C ASP A 160 18.64 5.72 -15.03
N PHE A 161 17.48 6.09 -15.58
CA PHE A 161 16.58 5.19 -16.32
C PHE A 161 17.32 4.33 -17.36
N ARG A 162 17.17 3.02 -17.30
CA ARG A 162 17.74 2.03 -18.22
C ARG A 162 16.71 1.60 -19.25
N ALA A 163 16.80 2.17 -20.46
CA ALA A 163 15.87 1.85 -21.53
C ALA A 163 16.03 0.43 -22.13
N ALA A 164 17.17 -0.24 -21.93
CA ALA A 164 17.46 -1.51 -22.60
C ALA A 164 18.32 -2.45 -21.74
N GLY A 165 18.31 -3.74 -22.11
CA GLY A 165 19.04 -4.80 -21.41
C GLY A 165 18.13 -5.65 -20.53
N PRO A 166 18.69 -6.70 -19.88
CA PRO A 166 17.93 -7.59 -18.98
C PRO A 166 17.45 -6.89 -17.71
N GLN A 167 18.03 -5.72 -17.41
CA GLN A 167 17.72 -4.85 -16.29
C GLN A 167 17.16 -3.51 -16.76
N SER A 168 16.22 -3.54 -17.71
CA SER A 168 15.58 -2.33 -18.20
C SER A 168 14.47 -1.88 -17.27
N ASP A 169 14.38 -0.57 -17.06
CA ASP A 169 13.39 0.05 -16.17
C ASP A 169 12.08 0.34 -16.93
N ILE A 170 11.06 0.64 -16.13
CA ILE A 170 9.70 0.93 -16.55
C ILE A 170 9.27 2.28 -15.98
N LEU A 171 8.75 3.15 -16.83
CA LEU A 171 7.97 4.33 -16.47
C LEU A 171 6.50 3.99 -16.68
N GLN A 172 5.72 4.02 -15.62
CA GLN A 172 4.28 3.84 -15.65
C GLN A 172 3.58 5.19 -15.53
N LEU A 173 2.65 5.43 -16.44
CA LEU A 173 1.75 6.56 -16.42
C LEU A 173 0.37 6.03 -16.09
N ALA A 174 -0.01 6.20 -14.84
CA ALA A 174 -1.23 5.66 -14.27
C ALA A 174 -2.36 6.68 -14.30
N ASN A 175 -3.58 6.22 -14.64
CA ASN A 175 -4.81 6.99 -14.49
C ASN A 175 -4.90 8.31 -15.32
N PHE A 176 -4.16 8.40 -16.42
CA PHE A 176 -4.22 9.55 -17.33
C PHE A 176 -5.32 9.47 -18.39
N GLY A 177 -5.96 8.30 -18.56
CA GLY A 177 -7.00 8.10 -19.58
C GLY A 177 -6.52 8.08 -21.04
N VAL A 178 -5.21 8.14 -21.28
CA VAL A 178 -4.57 8.12 -22.61
C VAL A 178 -4.40 6.69 -23.15
N ARG A 179 -4.36 6.52 -24.48
CA ARG A 179 -4.19 5.22 -25.15
C ARG A 179 -2.92 5.16 -26.00
N TRP A 180 -2.43 3.94 -26.25
CA TRP A 180 -1.17 3.68 -26.95
C TRP A 180 -1.13 4.08 -28.44
N ALA A 181 -2.26 4.42 -29.07
CA ALA A 181 -2.32 4.73 -30.51
C ALA A 181 -1.64 6.07 -30.88
N ASP A 182 -1.31 6.85 -29.84
CA ASP A 182 -1.20 8.30 -29.87
C ASP A 182 0.28 8.75 -29.70
N ARG A 183 1.24 7.91 -30.11
CA ARG A 183 2.70 8.17 -29.99
C ARG A 183 3.22 9.28 -30.91
N ASP A 184 2.50 10.35 -31.11
CA ASP A 184 2.98 11.42 -31.95
C ASP A 184 3.91 12.38 -31.17
N LYS A 185 4.47 13.35 -31.89
CA LYS A 185 5.37 14.36 -31.32
C LYS A 185 4.60 15.56 -30.81
N ASP A 186 3.29 15.59 -31.01
CA ASP A 186 2.43 16.68 -30.63
C ASP A 186 1.68 16.34 -29.33
N MET A 187 0.92 17.28 -28.81
CA MET A 187 0.22 17.16 -27.51
C MET A 187 -1.29 17.13 -27.74
N ASN A 188 -1.76 16.87 -28.97
CA ASN A 188 -3.16 17.11 -29.33
C ASN A 188 -4.15 16.14 -28.64
N ASP A 189 -3.65 15.04 -28.09
CA ASP A 189 -4.39 14.03 -27.32
C ASP A 189 -3.92 13.91 -25.86
N GLY A 190 -3.09 14.85 -25.42
CA GLY A 190 -2.61 14.88 -24.04
C GLY A 190 -1.42 13.95 -23.76
N PHE A 191 -0.73 13.39 -24.76
CA PHE A 191 0.48 12.60 -24.53
C PHE A 191 1.59 12.92 -25.54
N SER A 192 2.84 13.03 -25.10
CA SER A 192 3.98 13.13 -26.03
C SER A 192 5.28 12.57 -25.48
N ILE A 193 6.13 12.05 -26.37
CA ILE A 193 7.52 11.67 -26.05
C ILE A 193 8.45 12.35 -27.04
N THR A 194 9.30 13.25 -26.54
CA THR A 194 10.19 14.06 -27.40
C THR A 194 11.64 14.04 -26.93
N GLN A 195 12.58 14.05 -27.88
CA GLN A 195 14.00 14.23 -27.56
C GLN A 195 14.27 15.71 -27.20
N LYS A 196 14.90 15.96 -26.05
CA LYS A 196 15.37 17.29 -25.59
C LYS A 196 16.85 17.23 -25.27
N GLY A 197 17.69 17.63 -26.23
CA GLY A 197 19.14 17.47 -26.11
C GLY A 197 19.51 16.00 -25.89
N LYS A 198 20.21 15.72 -24.79
CA LYS A 198 20.60 14.35 -24.40
C LYS A 198 19.51 13.57 -23.64
N ASN A 199 18.39 14.21 -23.31
CA ASN A 199 17.32 13.65 -22.50
C ASN A 199 16.08 13.35 -23.35
N VAL A 200 15.19 12.51 -22.82
CA VAL A 200 13.80 12.39 -23.32
C VAL A 200 12.88 13.13 -22.37
N LEU A 201 11.93 13.88 -22.94
CA LEU A 201 10.82 14.48 -22.22
C LEU A 201 9.55 13.70 -22.57
N VAL A 202 8.95 13.09 -21.56
CA VAL A 202 7.60 12.53 -21.61
C VAL A 202 6.66 13.58 -21.04
N GLN A 203 5.59 13.88 -21.76
CA GLN A 203 4.54 14.76 -21.28
C GLN A 203 3.22 14.02 -21.32
N VAL A 204 2.41 14.19 -20.28
CA VAL A 204 1.07 13.66 -20.23
C VAL A 204 0.14 14.66 -19.54
N GLU A 205 -1.04 14.87 -20.09
CA GLU A 205 -2.09 15.72 -19.56
C GLU A 205 -3.25 14.83 -19.12
N ASP A 206 -3.73 15.02 -17.88
CA ASP A 206 -4.90 14.28 -17.38
C ASP A 206 -6.22 14.90 -17.85
N SER A 207 -7.34 14.24 -17.52
CA SER A 207 -8.68 14.72 -17.88
C SER A 207 -9.08 16.04 -17.20
N ALA A 208 -8.38 16.45 -16.15
CA ALA A 208 -8.58 17.73 -15.46
C ALA A 208 -7.72 18.86 -16.06
N GLY A 209 -6.86 18.55 -17.04
CA GLY A 209 -5.96 19.49 -17.70
C GLY A 209 -4.65 19.73 -16.95
N ASN A 210 -4.27 18.84 -16.02
CA ASN A 210 -2.96 18.92 -15.36
C ASN A 210 -1.89 18.30 -16.24
N LEU A 211 -0.87 19.11 -16.55
CA LEU A 211 0.27 18.69 -17.37
C LEU A 211 1.42 18.17 -16.48
N TYR A 212 1.75 16.90 -16.65
CA TYR A 212 2.91 16.24 -16.07
C TYR A 212 4.04 16.17 -17.08
N LYS A 213 5.26 16.44 -16.62
CA LYS A 213 6.49 16.40 -17.41
C LYS A 213 7.49 15.50 -16.72
N ILE A 214 7.86 14.39 -17.36
CA ILE A 214 8.87 13.47 -16.86
C ILE A 214 10.09 13.56 -17.77
N THR A 215 11.22 13.97 -17.22
CA THR A 215 12.50 13.99 -17.94
C THR A 215 13.30 12.73 -17.63
N LEU A 216 13.57 11.91 -18.65
CA LEU A 216 14.50 10.78 -18.58
C LEU A 216 15.90 11.25 -18.97
N ASN A 217 16.82 11.30 -18.01
CA ASN A 217 18.15 11.82 -18.25
C ASN A 217 19.01 10.88 -19.09
N ASN A 218 19.77 11.46 -20.02
CA ASN A 218 20.74 10.75 -20.87
C ASN A 218 20.14 9.61 -21.72
N ILE A 219 18.84 9.65 -22.01
CA ILE A 219 18.16 8.69 -22.86
C ILE A 219 17.98 9.20 -24.29
N LYS A 220 18.14 8.30 -25.25
CA LYS A 220 17.73 8.52 -26.65
C LYS A 220 16.32 7.97 -26.83
N VAL A 221 15.41 8.75 -27.44
CA VAL A 221 14.03 8.34 -27.67
C VAL A 221 13.92 7.02 -28.43
N GLY A 222 14.84 6.75 -29.38
CA GLY A 222 14.90 5.50 -30.13
C GLY A 222 15.34 4.27 -29.33
N ALA A 223 15.81 4.44 -28.09
CA ALA A 223 16.12 3.34 -27.18
C ALA A 223 14.88 2.87 -26.39
N LEU A 224 13.86 3.71 -26.27
CA LEU A 224 12.61 3.37 -25.57
C LEU A 224 11.75 2.46 -26.44
N ASN A 225 11.13 1.45 -25.82
CA ASN A 225 10.17 0.56 -26.44
C ASN A 225 8.85 0.49 -25.64
N MET A 226 7.88 -0.30 -26.12
CA MET A 226 6.55 -0.41 -25.51
C MET A 226 6.57 -0.91 -24.06
N ASN A 227 7.62 -1.63 -23.67
CA ASN A 227 7.73 -2.16 -22.32
C ASN A 227 8.29 -1.13 -21.34
N ASN A 228 9.00 -0.09 -21.84
CA ASN A 228 9.61 0.93 -21.00
C ASN A 228 8.65 2.03 -20.57
N VAL A 229 7.67 2.40 -21.38
CA VAL A 229 6.70 3.45 -21.01
C VAL A 229 5.32 2.83 -21.10
N GLN A 230 4.69 2.56 -19.96
CA GLN A 230 3.44 1.83 -19.87
C GLN A 230 2.31 2.78 -19.47
N LEU A 231 1.21 2.75 -20.23
CA LEU A 231 -0.02 3.46 -19.89
C LEU A 231 -0.94 2.48 -19.16
N ILE A 232 -1.30 2.78 -17.92
CA ILE A 232 -2.11 1.90 -17.08
C ILE A 232 -3.30 2.66 -16.47
N SER A 233 -4.42 1.98 -16.26
CA SER A 233 -5.65 2.59 -15.73
C SER A 233 -5.65 2.72 -14.21
N SER A 234 -4.77 1.99 -13.51
CA SER A 234 -4.54 2.07 -12.08
C SER A 234 -3.03 1.92 -11.85
N PRO A 235 -2.42 2.68 -10.92
CA PRO A 235 -1.00 2.53 -10.61
C PRO A 235 -0.69 1.08 -10.24
N PHE A 236 0.39 0.53 -10.80
CA PHE A 236 0.76 -0.85 -10.50
C PHE A 236 1.35 -0.94 -9.10
N ALA A 237 0.89 -1.96 -8.39
CA ALA A 237 1.32 -2.35 -7.07
C ALA A 237 2.60 -3.19 -7.15
N ALA A 238 3.77 -2.57 -7.10
CA ALA A 238 5.04 -3.28 -7.11
C ALA A 238 5.62 -3.45 -5.69
N ALA A 239 4.85 -4.13 -4.84
CA ALA A 239 5.30 -5.19 -3.92
C ALA A 239 4.11 -6.05 -3.46
N ALA A 240 3.08 -6.18 -4.30
CA ALA A 240 1.77 -6.69 -3.93
C ALA A 240 1.53 -8.13 -4.38
N ALA A 241 2.52 -8.99 -4.18
CA ALA A 241 2.27 -10.42 -4.37
C ALA A 241 1.30 -10.97 -3.32
N GLU A 242 1.04 -10.23 -2.22
CA GLU A 242 0.00 -10.53 -1.21
C GLU A 242 -0.84 -9.30 -0.79
N THR A 243 -0.51 -8.08 -1.21
CA THR A 243 -1.28 -6.88 -0.85
C THR A 243 -2.34 -6.55 -1.92
N GLY A 244 -3.54 -6.18 -1.52
CA GLY A 244 -4.57 -5.56 -2.33
C GLY A 244 -4.18 -4.16 -2.81
N GLU A 245 -5.16 -3.49 -3.43
CA GLU A 245 -5.10 -2.14 -3.99
C GLU A 245 -4.72 -1.08 -2.92
N ILE A 246 -4.00 -0.03 -3.30
CA ILE A 246 -3.84 1.16 -2.44
C ILE A 246 -5.07 2.05 -2.67
N ILE A 247 -5.77 2.39 -1.59
CA ILE A 247 -7.00 3.17 -1.62
C ILE A 247 -6.76 4.52 -0.95
N TYR A 248 -7.00 5.59 -1.70
CA TYR A 248 -6.86 6.97 -1.24
C TYR A 248 -8.24 7.64 -1.08
N GLY A 249 -8.41 8.38 0.01
CA GLY A 249 -9.51 9.30 0.25
C GLY A 249 -9.21 10.73 -0.22
N THR A 250 -9.91 11.69 0.37
CA THR A 250 -9.88 13.12 0.10
C THR A 250 -9.80 13.89 1.42
N GLU A 251 -9.60 15.21 1.40
CA GLU A 251 -9.67 16.05 2.61
C GLU A 251 -11.09 16.19 3.22
N ASN A 252 -12.06 15.39 2.77
CA ASN A 252 -13.43 15.40 3.28
C ASN A 252 -13.76 14.05 3.91
N ALA A 253 -14.80 14.01 4.73
CA ALA A 253 -15.32 12.76 5.27
C ALA A 253 -15.65 11.73 4.18
N ASP A 254 -14.90 10.62 4.19
CA ASP A 254 -14.93 9.55 3.22
C ASP A 254 -15.42 8.23 3.82
N SER A 255 -15.89 7.33 2.95
CA SER A 255 -16.20 5.94 3.31
C SER A 255 -15.52 4.99 2.33
N LEU A 256 -14.37 4.48 2.73
CA LEU A 256 -13.51 3.63 1.91
C LEU A 256 -13.67 2.15 2.31
N ASN A 257 -13.70 1.26 1.32
CA ASN A 257 -13.76 -0.19 1.54
C ASN A 257 -12.68 -0.90 0.70
N GLY A 258 -11.88 -1.72 1.37
CA GLY A 258 -11.01 -2.74 0.82
C GLY A 258 -11.77 -3.94 0.30
N THR A 259 -11.08 -5.08 0.19
CA THR A 259 -11.55 -6.26 -0.52
C THR A 259 -11.40 -7.55 0.30
N LYS A 260 -10.68 -8.54 -0.20
CA LYS A 260 -10.32 -9.78 0.51
C LYS A 260 -8.81 -10.02 0.46
N LEU A 261 -8.07 -8.99 0.05
CA LEU A 261 -6.62 -8.95 -0.13
C LEU A 261 -6.11 -7.88 0.85
N GLY A 262 -4.82 -7.87 1.21
CA GLY A 262 -4.33 -6.90 2.20
C GLY A 262 -4.12 -5.50 1.62
N GLU A 263 -5.01 -4.56 1.81
CA GLU A 263 -4.93 -3.20 1.24
C GLU A 263 -4.12 -2.21 2.09
N LEU A 264 -3.69 -1.14 1.45
CA LEU A 264 -3.26 0.09 2.15
C LEU A 264 -4.35 1.14 1.94
N ILE A 265 -4.98 1.59 3.01
CA ILE A 265 -6.07 2.56 2.97
C ILE A 265 -5.64 3.84 3.70
N MET A 266 -5.64 4.97 3.00
CA MET A 266 -5.33 6.30 3.53
C MET A 266 -6.44 7.29 3.19
N SER A 267 -7.06 7.94 4.19
CA SER A 267 -8.14 8.90 3.90
C SER A 267 -7.77 10.37 3.92
N TYR A 268 -6.67 10.78 4.54
CA TYR A 268 -6.23 12.18 4.69
C TYR A 268 -7.02 12.99 5.74
N GLU A 269 -7.37 14.24 5.50
CA GLU A 269 -8.17 15.00 6.47
C GLU A 269 -9.64 14.56 6.40
N GLY A 270 -10.34 14.48 7.52
CA GLY A 270 -11.76 14.14 7.46
C GLY A 270 -12.28 13.56 8.75
N ASN A 271 -13.51 13.07 8.73
CA ASN A 271 -13.95 12.12 9.75
C ASN A 271 -14.40 10.90 8.97
N ASP A 272 -13.48 9.98 8.80
CA ASP A 272 -13.56 8.96 7.78
C ASP A 272 -14.06 7.64 8.32
N THR A 273 -14.48 6.78 7.40
CA THR A 273 -14.77 5.39 7.70
C THR A 273 -13.99 4.48 6.77
N LEU A 274 -12.98 3.81 7.31
CA LEU A 274 -12.10 2.89 6.59
C LEU A 274 -12.46 1.45 6.92
N ARG A 275 -12.63 0.58 5.92
CA ARG A 275 -12.91 -0.84 6.12
C ARG A 275 -11.95 -1.68 5.28
N GLY A 276 -11.02 -2.42 5.88
CA GLY A 276 -10.15 -3.36 5.17
C GLY A 276 -10.90 -4.59 4.65
N LEU A 277 -11.85 -5.08 5.45
CA LEU A 277 -12.70 -6.25 5.23
C LEU A 277 -11.96 -7.58 5.41
N GLY A 278 -10.96 -7.89 4.59
CA GLY A 278 -10.09 -9.01 4.91
C GLY A 278 -8.88 -9.11 4.00
N GLY A 279 -7.91 -9.91 4.42
CA GLY A 279 -6.52 -9.68 4.04
C GLY A 279 -5.81 -8.99 5.21
N ASP A 280 -4.49 -8.88 5.13
CA ASP A 280 -3.70 -8.17 6.15
C ASP A 280 -3.60 -6.70 5.73
N ASP A 281 -4.45 -5.85 6.29
CA ASP A 281 -4.69 -4.48 5.83
C ASP A 281 -3.87 -3.46 6.62
N SER A 282 -3.47 -2.34 6.00
CA SER A 282 -2.89 -1.17 6.66
C SER A 282 -3.82 0.04 6.54
N LEU A 283 -4.37 0.51 7.66
CA LEU A 283 -5.38 1.57 7.70
C LEU A 283 -4.81 2.82 8.39
N ASN A 284 -4.89 3.97 7.73
CA ASN A 284 -4.49 5.26 8.30
C ASN A 284 -5.52 6.35 7.97
N GLY A 285 -6.26 6.76 8.99
CA GLY A 285 -7.24 7.85 8.91
C GLY A 285 -6.59 9.22 8.72
N GLN A 286 -5.37 9.41 9.23
CA GLN A 286 -4.67 10.69 9.39
C GLN A 286 -5.39 11.67 10.33
N SER A 287 -5.77 12.85 9.84
CA SER A 287 -6.30 13.92 10.69
C SER A 287 -7.81 13.82 10.81
N GLY A 288 -8.30 13.94 12.03
CA GLY A 288 -9.71 14.00 12.39
C GLY A 288 -10.17 12.89 13.32
N ALA A 289 -11.43 12.49 13.21
CA ALA A 289 -12.04 11.49 14.08
C ALA A 289 -12.54 10.31 13.26
N ASP A 290 -11.65 9.35 13.04
CA ASP A 290 -11.86 8.29 12.08
C ASP A 290 -12.40 7.00 12.68
N MET A 291 -13.11 6.24 11.87
CA MET A 291 -13.63 4.91 12.19
C MET A 291 -12.94 3.87 11.31
N MET A 292 -12.01 3.11 11.87
CA MET A 292 -11.19 2.14 11.15
C MET A 292 -11.54 0.70 11.54
N TYR A 293 -11.85 -0.12 10.55
CA TYR A 293 -12.20 -1.52 10.71
C TYR A 293 -11.22 -2.37 9.88
N GLY A 294 -10.31 -3.09 10.53
CA GLY A 294 -9.39 -4.01 9.88
C GLY A 294 -10.16 -5.13 9.17
N GLY A 295 -10.72 -6.04 9.95
CA GLY A 295 -11.66 -7.04 9.44
C GLY A 295 -11.17 -8.44 9.70
N ARG A 296 -10.68 -9.13 8.67
CA ARG A 296 -10.11 -10.49 8.78
C ARG A 296 -8.69 -10.50 8.28
N GLY A 297 -7.74 -10.82 9.13
CA GLY A 297 -6.33 -10.82 8.79
C GLY A 297 -5.56 -10.16 9.92
N ASN A 298 -4.26 -10.04 9.76
CA ASN A 298 -3.42 -9.36 10.73
C ASN A 298 -3.27 -7.91 10.29
N ASP A 299 -4.12 -7.05 10.83
CA ASP A 299 -4.24 -5.68 10.35
C ASP A 299 -3.31 -4.73 11.10
N ARG A 300 -2.79 -3.70 10.42
CA ARG A 300 -2.01 -2.60 11.00
C ARG A 300 -2.82 -1.31 10.95
N ILE A 301 -3.24 -0.79 12.09
CA ILE A 301 -4.17 0.35 12.18
C ILE A 301 -3.54 1.51 12.93
N TYR A 302 -3.33 2.65 12.26
CA TYR A 302 -2.86 3.88 12.88
C TYR A 302 -4.04 4.56 13.58
N VAL A 303 -3.97 4.71 14.90
CA VAL A 303 -5.13 5.06 15.75
C VAL A 303 -4.75 6.15 16.76
N SER A 304 -4.22 7.28 16.28
CA SER A 304 -3.85 8.41 17.15
C SER A 304 -5.05 9.36 17.32
N GLY A 305 -4.88 10.51 17.99
CA GLY A 305 -5.94 11.52 17.99
C GLY A 305 -7.28 11.08 18.61
N THR A 306 -8.38 11.33 17.90
CA THR A 306 -9.74 11.00 18.35
C THR A 306 -10.33 9.75 17.69
N ASP A 307 -9.47 8.92 17.12
CA ASP A 307 -9.85 7.79 16.28
C ASP A 307 -10.47 6.64 17.05
N ARG A 308 -11.19 5.81 16.30
CA ARG A 308 -11.78 4.56 16.78
C ARG A 308 -11.38 3.43 15.86
N ALA A 309 -10.71 2.43 16.40
CA ALA A 309 -10.27 1.26 15.65
C ALA A 309 -10.90 -0.04 16.15
N TRP A 310 -11.17 -0.93 15.20
CA TRP A 310 -11.52 -2.33 15.40
C TRP A 310 -10.54 -3.18 14.59
N GLY A 311 -9.81 -4.07 15.24
CA GLY A 311 -8.92 -5.02 14.57
C GLY A 311 -9.71 -6.11 13.85
N GLY A 312 -10.65 -6.74 14.55
CA GLY A 312 -11.47 -7.82 14.00
C GLY A 312 -10.89 -9.22 14.26
N GLU A 313 -10.91 -10.11 13.27
CA GLU A 313 -10.35 -11.47 13.36
C GLU A 313 -8.88 -11.46 12.93
N GLY A 314 -7.98 -11.96 13.77
CA GLY A 314 -6.54 -12.02 13.50
C GLY A 314 -5.72 -11.41 14.63
N SER A 315 -4.41 -11.29 14.38
CA SER A 315 -3.41 -10.70 15.27
C SER A 315 -3.08 -9.28 14.80
N ASP A 316 -3.80 -8.31 15.34
CA ASP A 316 -3.77 -6.94 14.85
C ASP A 316 -2.73 -6.08 15.57
N THR A 317 -2.15 -5.12 14.86
CA THR A 317 -1.23 -4.11 15.38
C THR A 317 -1.90 -2.75 15.36
N PHE A 318 -2.02 -2.12 16.53
CA PHE A 318 -2.52 -0.76 16.68
C PHE A 318 -1.36 0.20 16.88
N VAL A 319 -1.14 1.09 15.92
CA VAL A 319 -0.03 2.03 15.93
C VAL A 319 -0.49 3.34 16.55
N PHE A 320 0.12 3.67 17.68
CA PHE A 320 -0.08 4.91 18.41
C PHE A 320 1.16 5.78 18.23
N THR A 321 0.95 6.98 17.68
CA THR A 321 2.02 7.82 17.17
C THR A 321 2.08 9.12 17.95
N SER A 322 3.29 9.56 18.28
CA SER A 322 3.55 10.83 18.95
C SER A 322 3.15 12.01 18.07
N ARG A 323 2.32 12.90 18.62
CA ARG A 323 1.94 14.14 17.94
C ARG A 323 3.11 15.11 17.81
N ALA A 324 4.00 15.17 18.79
CA ALA A 324 5.21 15.99 18.70
C ALA A 324 6.10 15.54 17.53
N ALA A 325 6.32 14.23 17.40
CA ALA A 325 7.14 13.67 16.32
C ALA A 325 6.41 13.64 14.96
N TYR A 326 5.08 13.47 14.96
CA TYR A 326 4.28 13.30 13.74
C TYR A 326 2.97 14.13 13.76
N PRO A 327 3.04 15.47 13.80
CA PRO A 327 1.88 16.36 13.98
C PRO A 327 0.88 16.36 12.81
N ALA A 328 1.18 15.62 11.75
CA ALA A 328 0.42 15.51 10.51
C ALA A 328 -0.59 14.36 10.49
N ILE A 329 -0.25 13.26 11.17
CA ILE A 329 -1.01 12.01 11.18
C ILE A 329 -1.46 11.64 12.60
N ALA A 330 -1.05 12.42 13.59
CA ALA A 330 -1.40 12.23 14.98
C ALA A 330 -2.00 13.52 15.54
N ASP A 331 -3.30 13.47 15.78
CA ASP A 331 -4.03 14.58 16.33
C ASP A 331 -3.97 14.57 17.86
N GLY A 332 -4.32 15.70 18.47
CA GLY A 332 -4.54 15.75 19.91
C GLY A 332 -5.87 15.09 20.26
N GLY A 333 -5.89 14.22 21.26
CA GLY A 333 -7.13 13.58 21.65
C GLY A 333 -6.93 12.31 22.45
N ARG A 334 -8.02 11.54 22.53
CA ARG A 334 -7.99 10.19 23.07
C ARG A 334 -8.50 9.22 22.03
N ALA A 335 -7.60 8.38 21.55
CA ALA A 335 -7.94 7.33 20.63
C ALA A 335 -8.56 6.15 21.37
N ILE A 336 -9.34 5.34 20.66
CA ILE A 336 -10.10 4.25 21.25
C ILE A 336 -9.93 2.99 20.41
N VAL A 337 -9.31 1.97 20.98
CA VAL A 337 -9.30 0.63 20.40
C VAL A 337 -10.41 -0.20 21.06
N GLN A 338 -11.30 -0.73 20.25
CA GLN A 338 -12.58 -1.26 20.71
C GLN A 338 -12.55 -2.74 21.05
N ASP A 339 -11.64 -3.49 20.43
CA ASP A 339 -11.59 -4.96 20.48
C ASP A 339 -10.16 -5.52 20.56
N TYR A 340 -9.25 -4.76 21.19
CA TYR A 340 -7.89 -5.24 21.44
C TYR A 340 -7.88 -6.58 22.18
N LYS A 341 -7.02 -7.50 21.73
CA LYS A 341 -6.86 -8.84 22.32
C LYS A 341 -5.45 -8.97 22.90
N PRO A 342 -5.29 -8.96 24.24
CA PRO A 342 -4.00 -9.23 24.86
C PRO A 342 -3.42 -10.59 24.42
N ALA A 343 -2.10 -10.66 24.32
CA ALA A 343 -1.27 -11.76 23.82
C ALA A 343 -1.42 -12.11 22.33
N ASP A 344 -2.49 -11.67 21.66
CA ASP A 344 -2.71 -11.91 20.23
C ASP A 344 -2.43 -10.66 19.38
N GLY A 345 -2.70 -9.47 19.89
CA GLY A 345 -2.46 -8.19 19.21
C GLY A 345 -1.33 -7.37 19.83
N VAL A 346 -0.81 -6.41 19.08
CA VAL A 346 0.29 -5.52 19.51
C VAL A 346 -0.17 -4.08 19.52
N ILE A 347 0.25 -3.31 20.53
CA ILE A 347 0.18 -1.85 20.52
C ILE A 347 1.58 -1.32 20.29
N GLU A 348 1.75 -0.63 19.18
CA GLU A 348 3.03 -0.07 18.77
C GLU A 348 3.08 1.42 19.09
N PHE A 349 4.04 1.82 19.91
CA PHE A 349 4.32 3.22 20.22
C PHE A 349 5.46 3.71 19.34
N ILE A 350 5.20 4.75 18.54
CA ILE A 350 6.19 5.37 17.65
C ILE A 350 6.43 6.83 18.05
N GLY A 351 7.70 7.20 18.21
CA GLY A 351 8.11 8.58 18.53
C GLY A 351 7.87 8.98 19.98
N PHE A 352 7.81 8.01 20.88
CA PHE A 352 7.73 8.23 22.32
C PHE A 352 8.98 7.67 22.99
N ASP A 353 9.59 8.46 23.88
CA ASP A 353 10.74 8.04 24.67
C ASP A 353 10.30 7.30 25.95
N VAL A 354 9.63 6.16 25.78
CA VAL A 354 9.08 5.33 26.88
C VAL A 354 9.26 3.84 26.60
N GLU A 355 9.24 3.03 27.66
CA GLU A 355 9.22 1.58 27.56
C GLU A 355 8.16 0.94 28.48
N PHE A 356 7.92 -0.37 28.32
CA PHE A 356 6.94 -1.07 29.16
C PHE A 356 7.32 -1.07 30.66
N ALA A 357 8.60 -0.88 30.99
CA ALA A 357 9.03 -0.77 32.39
C ALA A 357 8.40 0.43 33.10
N ASP A 358 8.00 1.46 32.37
CA ASP A 358 7.41 2.72 32.84
C ASP A 358 5.89 2.63 33.06
N ARG A 359 5.31 1.43 33.11
CA ARG A 359 3.86 1.17 33.20
C ARG A 359 3.22 1.56 34.56
N ASP A 360 3.75 2.54 35.28
CA ASP A 360 3.29 2.84 36.62
C ASP A 360 1.88 3.51 36.66
N ARG A 361 1.43 3.93 37.85
CA ARG A 361 0.12 4.59 38.03
C ARG A 361 0.20 6.12 37.93
N GLY A 362 1.40 6.68 37.88
CA GLY A 362 1.75 8.08 37.72
C GLY A 362 2.09 8.41 36.26
N LEU A 363 2.58 9.62 36.00
CA LEU A 363 3.16 10.01 34.70
C LEU A 363 4.60 10.49 34.90
N ASP A 364 5.22 10.09 36.01
CA ASP A 364 6.50 10.63 36.46
C ASP A 364 7.65 10.18 35.54
N ASP A 365 7.46 9.05 34.86
CA ASP A 365 8.33 8.39 33.88
C ASP A 365 7.80 8.49 32.43
N GLY A 366 6.73 9.26 32.21
CA GLY A 366 6.20 9.52 30.87
C GLY A 366 5.16 8.52 30.38
N MET A 367 4.83 7.46 31.12
CA MET A 367 3.75 6.53 30.75
C MET A 367 2.89 6.14 31.96
N ALA A 368 1.58 5.93 31.76
CA ALA A 368 0.67 5.55 32.83
C ALA A 368 -0.39 4.57 32.36
N PHE A 369 -0.70 3.58 33.20
CA PHE A 369 -1.84 2.69 33.00
C PHE A 369 -2.91 2.92 34.07
N VAL A 370 -4.07 3.42 33.64
CA VAL A 370 -5.19 3.74 34.52
C VAL A 370 -6.40 2.87 34.20
N GLN A 371 -6.71 1.93 35.08
CA GLN A 371 -7.95 1.15 34.97
C GLN A 371 -9.19 2.05 35.16
N LYS A 372 -10.11 2.02 34.19
CA LYS A 372 -11.38 2.75 34.18
C LYS A 372 -12.54 1.77 34.02
N GLY A 373 -13.01 1.19 35.12
CA GLY A 373 -14.03 0.15 35.07
C GLY A 373 -13.52 -1.07 34.31
N ALA A 374 -14.18 -1.46 33.23
CA ALA A 374 -13.76 -2.56 32.36
C ALA A 374 -12.63 -2.18 31.38
N ASP A 375 -12.34 -0.89 31.20
CA ASP A 375 -11.39 -0.38 30.22
C ASP A 375 -10.04 -0.04 30.86
N THR A 376 -8.99 0.01 30.04
CA THR A 376 -7.66 0.51 30.44
C THR A 376 -7.33 1.76 29.64
N LEU A 377 -7.06 2.86 30.33
CA LEU A 377 -6.55 4.08 29.74
C LEU A 377 -5.03 4.07 29.84
N ILE A 378 -4.35 4.11 28.71
CA ILE A 378 -2.93 4.35 28.61
C ILE A 378 -2.75 5.86 28.38
N ARG A 379 -1.87 6.47 29.16
CA ARG A 379 -1.48 7.87 28.99
C ARG A 379 0.01 7.87 28.74
N VAL A 380 0.47 8.64 27.78
CA VAL A 380 1.89 8.74 27.45
C VAL A 380 2.23 10.20 27.20
N VAL A 381 3.43 10.63 27.60
CA VAL A 381 3.93 11.98 27.40
C VAL A 381 4.76 11.98 26.11
N ASP A 382 4.45 12.89 25.19
CA ASP A 382 5.26 13.09 23.99
C ASP A 382 6.49 13.99 24.25
N GLU A 383 7.36 14.13 23.24
CA GLU A 383 8.62 14.88 23.36
C GLU A 383 8.42 16.36 23.72
N ASP A 384 7.28 16.94 23.38
CA ASP A 384 6.91 18.32 23.71
C ASP A 384 6.24 18.45 25.10
N GLY A 385 6.09 17.34 25.82
CA GLY A 385 5.49 17.27 27.15
C GLY A 385 3.96 17.21 27.16
N ALA A 386 3.32 17.03 26.00
CA ALA A 386 1.88 16.86 25.91
C ALA A 386 1.48 15.42 26.28
N VAL A 387 0.37 15.28 26.99
CA VAL A 387 -0.17 13.96 27.35
C VAL A 387 -1.11 13.48 26.26
N MET A 388 -0.77 12.37 25.62
CA MET A 388 -1.62 11.65 24.69
C MET A 388 -2.30 10.47 25.37
N GLU A 389 -3.50 10.11 24.91
CA GLU A 389 -4.32 9.07 25.56
C GLU A 389 -4.78 8.01 24.56
N LEU A 390 -4.65 6.74 24.95
CA LEU A 390 -5.20 5.58 24.25
C LEU A 390 -6.09 4.79 25.20
N LEU A 391 -7.37 4.61 24.84
CA LEU A 391 -8.32 3.82 25.62
C LEU A 391 -8.52 2.44 24.99
N LEU A 392 -8.11 1.41 25.72
CA LEU A 392 -8.39 0.02 25.38
C LEU A 392 -9.70 -0.41 26.04
N LYS A 393 -10.71 -0.67 25.21
CA LYS A 393 -12.04 -1.04 25.67
C LYS A 393 -12.07 -2.48 26.15
N ASN A 394 -12.81 -2.73 27.23
CA ASN A 394 -13.00 -4.05 27.84
C ASN A 394 -11.69 -4.82 28.12
N THR A 395 -10.57 -4.09 28.24
CA THR A 395 -9.25 -4.64 28.47
C THR A 395 -8.84 -4.31 29.90
N ARG A 396 -8.52 -5.31 30.71
CA ARG A 396 -7.99 -5.07 32.06
C ARG A 396 -6.49 -4.89 31.97
N SER A 397 -5.99 -3.86 32.64
CA SER A 397 -4.55 -3.58 32.71
C SER A 397 -3.78 -4.79 33.21
N ALA A 398 -4.32 -5.55 34.17
CA ALA A 398 -3.68 -6.76 34.70
C ALA A 398 -3.46 -7.88 33.65
N ASP A 399 -4.16 -7.85 32.52
CA ASP A 399 -4.00 -8.81 31.43
C ASP A 399 -2.94 -8.38 30.41
N LEU A 400 -2.41 -7.15 30.52
CA LEU A 400 -1.36 -6.61 29.65
C LEU A 400 0.04 -6.93 30.20
N THR A 401 0.94 -7.27 29.30
CA THR A 401 2.33 -7.72 29.51
C THR A 401 3.27 -6.97 28.55
N ALA A 402 4.58 -7.16 28.67
CA ALA A 402 5.53 -6.50 27.78
C ALA A 402 5.37 -6.95 26.32
N ASP A 403 4.93 -8.19 26.08
CA ASP A 403 4.77 -8.75 24.73
C ASP A 403 3.60 -8.12 23.97
N ASP A 404 2.70 -7.43 24.68
CA ASP A 404 1.59 -6.67 24.10
C ASP A 404 2.04 -5.33 23.47
N PHE A 405 3.30 -4.93 23.69
CA PHE A 405 3.80 -3.62 23.31
C PHE A 405 5.09 -3.67 22.52
N ALA A 406 5.16 -2.83 21.50
CA ALA A 406 6.39 -2.54 20.77
C ALA A 406 6.68 -1.03 20.86
N PHE A 407 7.94 -0.66 21.03
CA PHE A 407 8.38 0.72 21.18
C PHE A 407 9.45 1.03 20.14
N PHE A 408 9.24 2.10 19.38
CA PHE A 408 10.15 2.57 18.35
C PHE A 408 10.40 4.07 18.54
N TYR A 409 11.69 4.39 18.69
CA TYR A 409 12.20 5.74 18.95
C TYR A 409 12.60 6.43 17.65
#